data_AF-A0A0P1IG30-F1
#
_entry.id   AF-A0A0P1IG30-F1
#
_cell.length_a   1.000
_cell.length_b   1.000
_cell.length_c   1.000
_cell.angle_alpha   90.00
_cell.angle_beta   90.00
_cell.angle_gamma   90.00
#
_symmetry.space_group_name_H-M   'P 1'
#
loop_
_entity.id
_entity.type
_entity.pdbx_description
1 polymer ?
#
loop_
_entity_poly.entity_id
_entity_poly.type
_entity_poly.pdbx_seq_one_letter_code
_entity_poly.pdbx_strand_id
1 'polypeptide(L)'
;MFKPHLHTATPRHAEVYGFYEKVYTVIDLCAGLTFLVGSILFLWESTTHFATWLFIIGSAMFAARPLSRFLREFHLGRLPLPEDDPKT
;
A
#
# COMPACT_ATOMS: atom_id res chain seq x y z
N MET A 1 10.23 14.96 -5.54
CA MET A 1 9.77 15.18 -6.93
C MET A 1 9.53 13.81 -7.54
N PHE A 2 8.27 13.47 -7.83
CA PHE A 2 7.91 12.22 -8.52
C PHE A 2 8.74 12.11 -9.82
N LYS A 3 9.57 11.08 -9.97
CA LYS A 3 10.29 10.78 -11.22
C LYS A 3 9.59 9.59 -11.92
N PRO A 4 8.52 9.84 -12.69
CA PRO A 4 7.66 8.78 -13.24
C PRO A 4 8.39 7.81 -14.20
N HIS A 5 9.57 8.16 -14.71
CA HIS A 5 10.36 7.32 -15.62
C HIS A 5 11.19 6.24 -14.91
N LEU A 6 11.30 6.27 -13.57
CA LEU A 6 12.13 5.29 -12.84
C LEU A 6 11.46 3.92 -12.72
N HIS A 7 10.13 3.84 -12.74
CA HIS A 7 9.41 2.58 -12.55
C HIS A 7 9.61 1.59 -13.72
N THR A 8 10.01 2.08 -14.90
CA THR A 8 10.31 1.29 -16.09
C THR A 8 11.78 1.37 -16.51
N ALA A 9 12.64 2.01 -15.71
CA ALA A 9 14.04 2.26 -16.07
C ALA A 9 14.83 0.96 -16.27
N THR A 10 14.50 -0.09 -15.52
CA THR A 10 15.04 -1.44 -15.71
C THR A 10 13.98 -2.49 -15.38
N PRO A 11 14.13 -3.75 -15.84
CA PRO A 11 13.21 -4.84 -15.49
C PRO A 11 13.02 -5.02 -13.97
N ARG A 12 14.09 -4.83 -13.19
CA ARG A 12 14.04 -4.88 -11.71
C ARG A 12 13.18 -3.77 -11.10
N HIS A 13 13.21 -2.56 -11.65
CA HIS A 13 12.36 -1.47 -11.15
C HIS A 13 10.87 -1.75 -11.40
N ALA A 14 10.54 -2.38 -12.54
CA ALA A 14 9.17 -2.76 -12.88
C ALA A 14 8.64 -3.88 -11.98
N GLU A 15 9.46 -4.88 -11.66
CA GLU A 15 9.09 -5.94 -10.71
C GLU A 15 8.81 -5.40 -9.31
N VAL A 16 9.70 -4.54 -8.79
CA VAL A 16 9.54 -3.91 -7.47
C VAL A 16 8.29 -3.04 -7.45
N TYR A 17 8.09 -2.21 -8.47
CA TYR A 17 6.90 -1.37 -8.56
C TYR A 17 5.61 -2.21 -8.57
N GLY A 18 5.54 -3.24 -9.41
CA GLY A 18 4.37 -4.11 -9.53
C GLY A 18 4.07 -4.92 -8.27
N PHE A 19 5.09 -5.32 -7.50
CA PHE A 19 4.89 -5.95 -6.20
C PHE A 19 4.23 -5.00 -5.20
N TYR A 20 4.77 -3.78 -5.07
CA TYR A 20 4.19 -2.78 -4.17
C TYR A 20 2.76 -2.42 -4.60
N GLU A 21 2.49 -2.29 -5.91
CA GLU A 21 1.15 -2.03 -6.45
C GLU A 21 0.11 -3.05 -5.97
N LYS A 22 0.42 -4.35 -6.10
CA LYS A 22 -0.46 -5.44 -5.61
C LYS A 22 -0.66 -5.36 -4.09
N VAL A 23 0.40 -5.11 -3.34
CA VAL A 23 0.31 -4.98 -1.87
C VAL A 23 -0.62 -3.81 -1.49
N TYR A 24 -0.53 -2.66 -2.16
CA TYR A 24 -1.45 -1.55 -1.89
C TYR A 24 -2.89 -1.91 -2.20
N THR A 25 -3.16 -2.52 -3.35
CA THR A 25 -4.51 -2.92 -3.74
C THR A 25 -5.12 -3.86 -2.71
N VAL A 26 -4.35 -4.84 -2.22
CA VAL A 26 -4.82 -5.78 -1.19
C VAL A 26 -5.11 -5.04 0.13
N ILE A 27 -4.21 -4.16 0.58
CA ILE A 27 -4.43 -3.37 1.81
C ILE A 27 -5.69 -2.49 1.68
N ASP A 28 -5.86 -1.81 0.56
CA ASP A 28 -7.02 -0.93 0.33
C ASP A 28 -8.33 -1.71 0.29
N LEU A 29 -8.35 -2.85 -0.39
CA LEU A 29 -9.54 -3.72 -0.44
C LEU A 29 -9.89 -4.26 0.94
N CYS A 30 -8.92 -4.77 1.69
CA CYS A 30 -9.14 -5.27 3.04
C CYS A 30 -9.60 -4.15 3.99
N ALA A 31 -9.00 -2.96 3.92
CA ALA A 31 -9.44 -1.81 4.71
C ALA A 31 -10.90 -1.45 4.40
N GLY A 32 -11.25 -1.34 3.11
CA GLY A 32 -12.61 -1.09 2.66
C GLY A 32 -13.61 -2.14 3.14
N LEU A 33 -13.25 -3.43 3.06
CA LEU A 33 -14.08 -4.52 3.56
C LEU A 33 -14.28 -4.45 5.08
N THR A 34 -13.23 -4.22 5.85
CA THR A 34 -13.34 -4.08 7.31
C THR A 34 -14.22 -2.89 7.70
N PHE A 35 -14.13 -1.77 6.98
CA PHE A 35 -15.02 -0.63 7.22
C PHE A 35 -16.46 -0.94 6.83
N LEU A 36 -16.71 -1.54 5.66
CA LEU A 36 -18.05 -1.88 5.22
C LEU A 36 -18.74 -2.84 6.21
N VAL A 37 -18.05 -3.92 6.59
CA VAL A 37 -18.57 -4.89 7.56
C VAL A 37 -18.76 -4.23 8.92
N GLY A 38 -17.78 -3.46 9.40
CA GLY A 38 -17.88 -2.72 10.66
C GLY A 38 -19.08 -1.77 10.69
N SER A 39 -19.31 -1.02 9.61
CA SER A 39 -20.47 -0.12 9.46
C SER A 39 -21.80 -0.87 9.53
N ILE A 40 -21.89 -2.06 8.93
CA ILE A 40 -23.08 -2.91 9.06
C ILE A 40 -23.27 -3.39 10.50
N LEU A 41 -22.20 -3.83 11.17
CA LEU A 41 -22.27 -4.29 12.57
C LEU A 41 -22.63 -3.17 13.55
N PHE A 42 -22.33 -1.91 13.25
CA PHE A 42 -22.75 -0.76 14.07
C PHE A 42 -24.27 -0.54 14.09
N LEU A 43 -25.05 -1.23 13.24
CA LEU A 43 -26.51 -1.12 13.22
C LEU A 43 -27.18 -1.84 14.41
N TRP A 44 -26.48 -2.73 15.11
CA TRP A 44 -27.00 -3.44 16.28
C TRP A 44 -26.09 -3.27 17.48
N GLU A 45 -26.68 -2.93 18.63
CA GLU A 45 -25.94 -2.69 19.88
C GLU A 45 -25.15 -3.93 20.34
N SER A 46 -25.69 -5.13 20.11
CA SER A 46 -25.05 -6.40 20.47
C SER A 46 -23.75 -6.68 19.70
N THR A 47 -23.56 -6.08 18.52
CA THR A 47 -22.37 -6.28 17.68
C THR A 47 -21.40 -5.10 17.68
N THR A 48 -21.71 -4.01 18.39
CA THR A 48 -20.89 -2.79 18.47
C THR A 48 -19.45 -3.04 18.94
N HIS A 49 -19.25 -3.97 19.88
CA HIS A 49 -17.91 -4.33 20.34
C HIS A 49 -17.05 -4.89 19.19
N PHE A 50 -17.62 -5.78 18.36
CA PHE A 50 -16.94 -6.32 17.18
C PHE A 50 -16.76 -5.25 16.09
N ALA A 51 -17.78 -4.41 15.87
CA ALA A 51 -17.72 -3.29 14.93
C ALA A 51 -16.56 -2.34 15.24
N THR A 52 -16.35 -2.04 16.54
CA THR A 52 -15.25 -1.19 17.02
C THR A 52 -13.89 -1.77 16.67
N TRP A 53 -13.67 -3.07 16.88
CA TRP A 53 -12.40 -3.71 16.52
C TRP A 53 -12.15 -3.71 15.00
N LEU A 54 -13.18 -3.99 14.19
CA LEU A 54 -13.07 -3.88 12.73
C LEU A 54 -12.72 -2.46 12.30
N PHE A 55 -13.30 -1.46 12.95
CA PHE A 55 -13.00 -0.05 12.68
C PHE A 55 -11.55 0.32 13.03
N ILE A 56 -11.02 -0.17 14.16
CA ILE A 56 -9.62 0.03 14.55
C ILE A 56 -8.68 -0.63 13.53
N ILE A 57 -8.96 -1.88 13.14
CA ILE A 57 -8.16 -2.61 12.15
C ILE A 57 -8.20 -1.88 10.80
N GLY A 58 -9.39 -1.55 10.30
CA GLY A 58 -9.56 -0.81 9.05
C GLY A 58 -8.83 0.54 9.06
N SER A 59 -8.86 1.25 10.20
CA SER A 59 -8.14 2.51 10.38
C SER A 59 -6.62 2.33 10.35
N ALA A 60 -6.10 1.29 11.00
CA ALA A 60 -4.68 0.96 10.95
C ALA A 60 -4.22 0.61 9.52
N MET A 61 -5.05 -0.13 8.77
CA MET A 61 -4.78 -0.44 7.36
C MET A 61 -4.80 0.82 6.48
N PHE A 62 -5.73 1.73 6.73
CA PHE A 62 -5.78 3.02 6.03
C PHE A 62 -4.54 3.88 6.31
N ALA A 63 -4.04 3.87 7.55
CA ALA A 63 -2.80 4.53 7.94
C ALA A 63 -1.54 3.87 7.33
N ALA A 64 -1.59 2.59 6.95
CA ALA A 64 -0.49 1.92 6.27
C ALA A 64 -0.27 2.42 4.83
N ARG A 65 -1.25 3.11 4.23
CA ARG A 65 -1.20 3.63 2.85
C ARG A 65 -0.09 4.67 2.62
N PRO A 66 0.07 5.73 3.45
CA PRO A 66 1.22 6.64 3.34
C PRO A 66 2.56 5.93 3.63
N LEU A 67 2.60 5.03 4.62
CA LEU A 67 3.83 4.30 4.99
C LEU A 67 4.33 3.43 3.84
N SER A 68 3.41 2.75 3.17
CA SER A 68 3.76 1.87 2.07
C SER A 68 4.24 2.66 0.85
N ARG A 69 3.68 3.86 0.56
CA ARG A 69 4.21 4.76 -0.50
C ARG A 69 5.65 5.18 -0.20
N PHE A 70 5.92 5.54 1.05
CA PHE A 70 7.25 5.87 1.52
C PHE A 70 8.24 4.70 1.33
N LEU A 71 7.85 3.48 1.70
CA LEU A 71 8.70 2.29 1.53
C LEU A 71 9.04 2.01 0.06
N ARG A 72 8.09 2.21 -0.86
CA ARG A 72 8.34 2.05 -2.30
C ARG A 72 9.33 3.10 -2.81
N GLU A 73 9.17 4.35 -2.43
CA GLU A 73 10.10 5.43 -2.82
C GLU A 73 11.50 5.17 -2.27
N PHE A 74 11.59 4.72 -1.02
CA PHE A 74 12.86 4.32 -0.41
C PHE A 74 13.52 3.14 -1.12
N HIS A 75 12.75 2.11 -1.49
CA HIS A 75 13.29 0.93 -2.19
C HIS A 75 13.75 1.29 -3.61
N LEU A 76 12.94 2.05 -4.36
CA LEU A 76 13.29 2.52 -5.70
C LEU A 76 14.55 3.40 -5.69
N GLY A 77 14.70 4.27 -4.68
CA GLY A 77 15.89 5.12 -4.54
C GLY A 77 17.20 4.38 -4.22
N ARG A 78 17.13 3.07 -3.90
CA ARG A 78 18.32 2.23 -3.64
C ARG A 78 18.70 1.34 -4.83
N LEU A 79 17.89 1.29 -5.89
CA LEU A 79 18.23 0.53 -7.08
C LEU A 79 19.21 1.35 -7.96
N PRO A 80 20.22 0.70 -8.56
CA PRO A 80 21.16 1.38 -9.45
C PRO A 80 20.46 1.91 -10.69
N LEU A 81 20.77 3.14 -11.07
CA LEU A 81 20.21 3.78 -12.25
C LEU A 81 21.00 3.37 -13.51
N PRO A 82 20.38 3.36 -14.70
CA PRO A 82 21.10 3.05 -15.94
C PRO A 82 22.30 3.96 -16.23
N GLU A 83 22.29 5.20 -15.72
CA GLU A 83 23.37 6.18 -15.86
C GLU A 83 24.61 5.82 -15.00
N ASP A 84 24.45 4.94 -14.01
CA ASP A 84 25.53 4.47 -13.14
C ASP A 84 26.26 3.22 -13.68
N ASP A 85 25.82 2.66 -14.82
CA ASP A 85 26.47 1.49 -15.44
C ASP A 85 27.51 1.93 -16.49
N PRO A 86 28.83 1.76 -16.23
CA PRO A 86 29.89 2.13 -17.17
C PRO A 86 29.95 1.24 -18.43
N LYS A 87 28.99 0.32 -18.63
CA LYS A 87 28.90 -0.59 -19.79
C LYS A 87 27.82 -0.22 -20.81
N THR A 88 27.06 0.86 -20.59
CA THR A 88 26.11 1.44 -21.56
C THR A 88 26.65 2.69 -22.24
#